data_AF-A0A800D9C9-F1
#
_entry.id   AF-A0A800D9C9-F1
#
_cell.length_a   1.000
_cell.length_b   1.000
_cell.length_c   1.000
_cell.angle_alpha   90.00
_cell.angle_beta   90.00
_cell.angle_gamma   90.00
#
_symmetry.space_group_name_H-M   'P 1'
#
loop_
_entity.id
_entity.type
_entity.pdbx_description
1 polymer ?
#
loop_
_entity_poly.entity_id
_entity_poly.type
_entity_poly.pdbx_seq_one_letter_code
_entity_poly.pdbx_strand_id
1 'polypeptide(L)'
;MPLVWEIVSLLLRPPGDLYYHLILLFVLQAVLAVTWAHWRRSRGDLAARRLWGAALGMLLARAALVLGGAAAAVMVPSPVVVLPPLERATDLAFLSILLWGFLPVFRRYARLGTGLLAAGLAAIVLVYLFFSVAWPSVEATGVAYNTYWQARVWDGWALVLVVLAIVSLVVWPRPGGAFLFAAFL
;
A
#
# COMPACT_ATOMS: atom_id res chain seq x y z
N MET A 1 -1.44 29.84 27.01
CA MET A 1 -1.25 28.38 26.85
C MET A 1 -0.99 28.13 25.39
N PRO A 2 0.17 27.54 25.04
CA PRO A 2 0.86 27.94 23.82
C PRO A 2 0.22 27.27 22.61
N LEU A 3 -0.05 28.07 21.59
CA LEU A 3 -0.46 27.68 20.25
C LEU A 3 0.37 26.50 19.69
N VAL A 4 1.63 26.40 20.12
CA VAL A 4 2.54 25.30 19.81
C VAL A 4 2.04 23.96 20.37
N TRP A 5 1.51 23.89 21.60
CA TRP A 5 0.93 22.66 22.16
C TRP A 5 -0.40 22.28 21.51
N GLU A 6 -1.14 23.25 20.98
CA GLU A 6 -2.39 23.03 20.25
C GLU A 6 -2.12 22.50 18.83
N ILE A 7 -1.10 23.05 18.14
CA ILE A 7 -0.59 22.53 16.87
C ILE A 7 0.02 21.13 17.07
N VAL A 8 0.82 20.95 18.12
CA VAL A 8 1.45 19.66 18.46
C VAL A 8 0.41 18.63 18.88
N SER A 9 -0.68 19.02 19.57
CA SER A 9 -1.77 18.09 19.92
C SER A 9 -2.72 17.80 18.76
N LEU A 10 -2.87 18.70 17.77
CA LEU A 10 -3.52 18.42 16.49
C LEU A 10 -2.67 17.51 15.59
N LEU A 11 -1.34 17.57 15.71
CA LEU A 11 -0.40 16.65 15.05
C LEU A 11 -0.32 15.28 15.76
N LEU A 12 -0.57 15.21 17.08
CA LEU A 12 -0.41 14.01 17.91
C LEU A 12 -1.70 13.33 18.36
N ARG A 13 -2.89 13.94 18.21
CA ARG A 13 -4.19 13.25 18.38
C ARG A 13 -4.68 12.69 17.05
N PRO A 14 -5.39 11.55 17.03
CA PRO A 14 -6.10 11.13 15.82
C PRO A 14 -7.06 12.28 15.44
N PRO A 15 -6.87 12.99 14.31
CA PRO A 15 -6.28 12.55 13.04
C PRO A 15 -5.02 13.37 12.63
N GLY A 16 -3.85 13.01 13.15
CA GLY A 16 -2.54 13.34 12.53
C GLY A 16 -2.31 12.65 11.16
N ASP A 17 -3.30 11.88 10.69
CA ASP A 17 -3.26 11.01 9.52
C ASP A 17 -3.36 11.79 8.19
N LEU A 18 -4.08 12.93 8.18
CA LEU A 18 -4.31 13.67 6.92
C LEU A 18 -3.01 14.23 6.35
N TYR A 19 -2.17 14.87 7.17
CA TYR A 19 -0.88 15.38 6.71
C TYR A 19 0.04 14.26 6.24
N TYR A 20 0.03 13.11 6.94
CA TYR A 20 0.80 11.94 6.54
C TYR A 20 0.35 11.41 5.17
N HIS A 21 -0.96 11.28 4.96
CA HIS A 21 -1.53 10.89 3.66
C HIS A 21 -1.21 11.90 2.57
N LEU A 22 -1.32 13.20 2.84
CA LEU A 22 -1.03 14.26 1.87
C LEU A 22 0.45 14.31 1.48
N ILE A 23 1.35 14.21 2.45
CA ILE A 23 2.79 14.13 2.20
C ILE A 23 3.08 12.89 1.36
N LEU A 24 2.52 11.73 1.73
CA LEU A 24 2.75 10.51 0.97
C LEU A 24 2.19 10.60 -0.45
N LEU A 25 1.02 11.20 -0.64
CA LEU A 25 0.45 11.46 -1.97
C LEU A 25 1.37 12.38 -2.79
N PHE A 26 1.89 13.44 -2.20
CA PHE A 26 2.84 14.34 -2.86
C PHE A 26 4.14 13.62 -3.25
N VAL A 27 4.69 12.81 -2.36
CA VAL A 27 5.88 12.00 -2.63
C VAL A 27 5.61 11.03 -3.80
N LEU A 28 4.47 10.35 -3.79
CA LEU A 28 4.09 9.44 -4.87
C LEU A 28 3.86 10.15 -6.20
N GLN A 29 3.29 11.36 -6.20
CA GLN A 29 3.17 12.20 -7.38
C GLN A 29 4.54 12.62 -7.94
N ALA A 30 5.49 12.99 -7.08
CA ALA A 30 6.85 13.31 -7.49
C ALA A 30 7.56 12.09 -8.10
N VAL A 31 7.45 10.92 -7.46
CA VAL A 31 7.99 9.65 -7.98
C VAL A 31 7.34 9.30 -9.33
N LEU A 32 6.03 9.49 -9.48
CA LEU A 32 5.32 9.28 -10.74
C LEU A 32 5.85 10.21 -11.85
N ALA A 33 6.06 11.49 -11.54
CA ALA A 33 6.59 12.47 -12.48
C ALA A 33 8.02 12.09 -12.95
N VAL A 34 8.88 11.67 -12.02
CA VAL A 34 10.26 11.24 -12.32
C VAL A 34 10.26 9.98 -13.18
N THR A 35 9.48 8.96 -12.81
CA THR A 35 9.39 7.70 -13.57
C THR A 35 8.76 7.90 -14.94
N TRP A 36 7.78 8.81 -15.07
CA TRP A 36 7.21 9.21 -16.36
C TRP A 36 8.24 9.90 -17.26
N ALA A 37 9.01 10.84 -16.72
CA ALA A 37 10.08 11.51 -17.47
C ALA A 37 11.15 10.51 -17.94
N HIS A 38 11.50 9.54 -17.09
CA HIS A 38 12.43 8.47 -17.43
C HIS A 38 11.87 7.56 -18.54
N TRP A 39 10.60 7.15 -18.46
CA TRP A 39 9.94 6.36 -19.49
C TRP A 39 9.83 7.11 -20.83
N ARG A 40 9.51 8.42 -20.81
CA ARG A 40 9.44 9.22 -22.04
C ARG A 40 10.78 9.34 -22.76
N ARG A 41 11.89 9.38 -22.03
CA ARG A 41 13.25 9.40 -22.59
C ARG A 41 13.70 8.02 -23.08
N SER A 42 13.19 6.95 -22.45
CA SER A 42 13.59 5.56 -22.69
C SER A 42 12.40 4.72 -23.17
N ARG A 43 11.72 5.14 -24.25
CA ARG A 43 10.45 4.52 -24.70
C ARG A 43 10.55 3.02 -25.04
N GLY A 44 11.75 2.50 -25.30
CA GLY A 44 12.01 1.08 -25.55
C GLY A 44 12.31 0.24 -24.30
N ASP A 45 12.51 0.86 -23.13
CA ASP A 45 12.85 0.13 -21.91
C ASP A 45 11.59 -0.32 -21.15
N LEU A 46 11.37 -1.63 -21.17
CA LEU A 46 10.29 -2.29 -20.43
C LEU A 46 10.41 -2.07 -18.92
N ALA A 47 11.63 -1.89 -18.38
CA ALA A 47 11.83 -1.61 -16.96
C ALA A 47 11.34 -0.20 -16.59
N ALA A 48 11.60 0.81 -17.43
CA ALA A 48 11.11 2.17 -17.21
C ALA A 48 9.57 2.22 -17.24
N ARG A 49 8.92 1.52 -18.18
CA ARG A 49 7.45 1.42 -18.25
C ARG A 49 6.87 0.75 -16.99
N ARG A 50 7.55 -0.29 -16.48
CA ARG A 50 7.14 -1.01 -15.27
C ARG A 50 7.23 -0.14 -14.02
N LEU A 51 8.33 0.59 -13.85
CA LEU A 51 8.51 1.50 -12.71
C LEU A 51 7.45 2.61 -12.70
N TRP A 52 7.13 3.16 -13.87
CA TRP A 52 6.03 4.11 -14.00
C TRP A 52 4.67 3.50 -13.62
N GLY A 53 4.38 2.28 -14.11
CA GLY A 53 3.16 1.56 -13.73
C GLY A 53 3.06 1.27 -12.23
N ALA A 54 4.19 0.96 -11.58
CA ALA A 54 4.25 0.74 -10.14
C ALA A 54 3.98 2.04 -9.37
N ALA A 55 4.61 3.15 -9.75
CA ALA A 55 4.36 4.46 -9.15
C ALA A 55 2.90 4.89 -9.30
N LEU A 56 2.30 4.66 -10.48
CA LEU A 56 0.90 4.96 -10.72
C LEU A 56 -0.02 4.09 -9.85
N GLY A 57 0.25 2.78 -9.78
CA GLY A 57 -0.53 1.85 -8.98
C GLY A 57 -0.49 2.19 -7.48
N MET A 58 0.69 2.55 -6.95
CA MET A 58 0.84 3.01 -5.57
C MET A 58 0.04 4.28 -5.29
N LEU A 59 0.10 5.25 -6.20
CA LEU A 59 -0.66 6.49 -6.08
C LEU A 59 -2.17 6.21 -6.07
N LEU A 60 -2.65 5.33 -6.97
CA LEU A 60 -4.06 4.93 -7.02
C LEU A 60 -4.50 4.19 -5.76
N ALA A 61 -3.68 3.27 -5.24
CA ALA A 61 -3.96 2.58 -3.99
C ALA A 61 -4.11 3.60 -2.84
N ARG A 62 -3.18 4.56 -2.73
CA ARG A 62 -3.27 5.59 -1.68
C ARG A 62 -4.46 6.53 -1.86
N ALA A 63 -4.76 6.91 -3.10
CA ALA A 63 -5.94 7.71 -3.41
C ALA A 63 -7.23 6.96 -3.05
N ALA A 64 -7.32 5.65 -3.29
CA ALA A 64 -8.46 4.83 -2.92
C ALA A 64 -8.70 4.81 -1.41
N LEU A 65 -7.64 4.75 -0.59
CA LEU A 65 -7.77 4.85 0.86
C LEU A 65 -8.29 6.22 1.31
N VAL A 66 -7.70 7.30 0.80
CA VAL A 66 -8.10 8.67 1.18
C VAL A 66 -9.53 8.97 0.74
N LEU A 67 -9.89 8.64 -0.50
CA LEU A 67 -11.24 8.84 -1.02
C LEU A 67 -12.25 7.92 -0.35
N GLY A 68 -11.88 6.66 -0.10
CA GLY A 68 -12.73 5.70 0.61
C GLY A 68 -13.01 6.12 2.05
N GLY A 69 -12.00 6.63 2.75
CA GLY A 69 -12.18 7.19 4.09
C GLY A 69 -13.05 8.44 4.11
N ALA A 70 -12.82 9.37 3.17
CA ALA A 70 -13.67 10.55 3.02
C ALA A 70 -15.13 10.19 2.69
N ALA A 71 -15.34 9.22 1.81
CA ALA A 71 -16.68 8.74 1.44
C ALA A 71 -17.37 8.04 2.63
N ALA A 72 -16.63 7.22 3.40
CA ALA A 72 -17.16 6.56 4.59
C ALA A 72 -17.60 7.57 5.67
N ALA A 73 -16.89 8.69 5.81
CA ALA A 73 -17.26 9.77 6.73
C ALA A 73 -18.57 10.47 6.37
N VAL A 74 -18.98 10.44 5.09
CA VAL A 74 -20.25 11.02 4.62
C VAL A 74 -21.38 9.99 4.62
N MET A 75 -21.08 8.74 4.27
CA MET A 75 -22.09 7.70 4.01
C MET A 75 -22.41 6.82 5.22
N VAL A 76 -21.52 6.73 6.22
CA VAL A 76 -21.66 5.76 7.33
C VAL A 76 -21.57 6.49 8.67
N PRO A 77 -22.42 6.16 9.66
CA PRO A 77 -22.40 6.81 10.99
C PRO A 77 -21.07 6.67 11.74
N SER A 78 -20.32 5.60 11.48
CA SER A 78 -18.99 5.34 12.04
C SER A 78 -18.04 4.90 10.92
N PRO A 79 -17.02 5.73 10.57
CA PRO A 79 -15.99 5.37 9.59
C PRO A 79 -15.21 4.11 9.98
N VAL A 80 -15.18 3.76 11.27
CA VAL A 80 -14.51 2.56 11.84
C VAL A 80 -15.10 1.25 11.29
N VAL A 81 -16.30 1.30 10.71
CA VAL A 81 -16.97 0.15 10.09
C VAL A 81 -16.36 -0.21 8.73
N VAL A 82 -15.69 0.72 8.04
CA VAL A 82 -15.17 0.51 6.68
C VAL A 82 -13.66 0.70 6.59
N LEU A 83 -13.10 1.65 7.35
CA LEU A 83 -11.68 2.00 7.30
C LEU A 83 -10.75 0.81 7.58
N PRO A 84 -10.92 0.02 8.65
CA PRO A 84 -9.87 -0.92 9.05
C PRO A 84 -9.60 -2.02 8.01
N PRO A 85 -10.60 -2.68 7.39
CA PRO A 85 -10.34 -3.59 6.28
C PRO A 85 -9.75 -2.89 5.04
N LEU A 86 -10.17 -1.66 4.75
CA LEU A 86 -9.71 -0.89 3.58
C LEU A 86 -8.24 -0.49 3.70
N GLU A 87 -7.82 -0.04 4.88
CA GLU A 87 -6.43 0.26 5.21
C GLU A 87 -5.53 -0.94 4.95
N ARG A 88 -5.87 -2.10 5.55
CA ARG A 88 -5.08 -3.32 5.38
C ARG A 88 -5.01 -3.80 3.94
N ALA A 89 -6.12 -3.73 3.21
CA ALA A 89 -6.15 -4.07 1.79
C ALA A 89 -5.26 -3.13 0.96
N THR A 90 -5.28 -1.83 1.28
CA THR A 90 -4.50 -0.82 0.56
C THR A 90 -3.01 -0.96 0.83
N ASP A 91 -2.61 -1.19 2.08
CA ASP A 91 -1.21 -1.39 2.45
C ASP A 91 -0.64 -2.65 1.79
N LEU A 92 -1.43 -3.73 1.75
CA LEU A 92 -1.03 -4.97 1.08
C LEU A 92 -0.95 -4.81 -0.45
N ALA A 93 -1.86 -4.04 -1.05
CA ALA A 93 -1.81 -3.70 -2.47
C ALA A 93 -0.57 -2.85 -2.78
N PHE A 94 -0.28 -1.85 -1.94
CA PHE A 94 0.92 -1.01 -2.05
C PHE A 94 2.19 -1.87 -2.01
N LEU A 95 2.30 -2.76 -1.02
CA LEU A 95 3.41 -3.70 -0.90
C LEU A 95 3.53 -4.59 -2.14
N SER A 96 2.42 -5.17 -2.62
CA SER A 96 2.42 -6.04 -3.81
C SER A 96 2.93 -5.31 -5.06
N ILE A 97 2.49 -4.06 -5.26
CA ILE A 97 2.92 -3.21 -6.37
C ILE A 97 4.40 -2.82 -6.23
N LEU A 98 4.86 -2.51 -5.01
CA LEU A 98 6.26 -2.24 -4.71
C LEU A 98 7.13 -3.44 -5.07
N LEU A 99 6.75 -4.63 -4.60
CA LEU A 99 7.50 -5.84 -4.91
C LEU A 99 7.54 -6.09 -6.42
N TRP A 100 6.42 -6.00 -7.12
CA TRP A 100 6.38 -6.17 -8.58
C TRP A 100 7.27 -5.15 -9.32
N GLY A 101 7.21 -3.88 -8.92
CA GLY A 101 7.93 -2.79 -9.55
C GLY A 101 9.45 -2.87 -9.38
N PHE A 102 9.91 -3.33 -8.21
CA PHE A 102 11.31 -3.22 -7.82
C PHE A 102 12.06 -4.56 -7.75
N LEU A 103 11.40 -5.70 -7.57
CA LEU A 103 12.12 -6.98 -7.47
C LEU A 103 12.84 -7.36 -8.77
N PRO A 104 14.09 -7.85 -8.66
CA PRO A 104 14.86 -8.36 -9.80
C PRO A 104 14.21 -9.53 -10.51
N VAL A 105 13.62 -10.48 -9.77
CA VAL A 105 13.05 -11.72 -10.31
C VAL A 105 11.93 -11.43 -11.31
N PHE A 106 11.09 -10.43 -11.04
CA PHE A 106 10.02 -10.03 -11.95
C PHE A 106 10.52 -9.28 -13.19
N ARG A 107 11.78 -8.83 -13.23
CA ARG A 107 12.38 -8.31 -14.49
C ARG A 107 12.74 -9.46 -15.42
N ARG A 108 13.21 -10.57 -14.84
CA ARG A 108 13.57 -11.78 -15.59
C ARG A 108 12.32 -12.51 -16.09
N TYR A 109 11.27 -12.59 -15.27
CA TYR A 109 10.02 -13.26 -15.60
C TYR A 109 8.84 -12.28 -15.62
N ALA A 110 8.88 -11.33 -16.56
CA ALA A 110 7.93 -10.21 -16.60
C ALA A 110 6.45 -10.63 -16.69
N ARG A 111 6.12 -11.61 -17.54
CA ARG A 111 4.73 -12.11 -17.68
C ARG A 111 4.23 -12.77 -16.41
N LEU A 112 5.06 -13.60 -15.77
CA LEU A 112 4.73 -14.24 -14.50
C LEU A 112 4.53 -13.19 -13.41
N GLY A 113 5.43 -12.20 -13.30
CA GLY A 113 5.31 -11.12 -12.32
C GLY A 113 4.02 -10.33 -12.47
N THR A 114 3.66 -9.95 -13.71
CA THR A 114 2.40 -9.24 -13.97
C THR A 114 1.18 -10.11 -13.67
N GLY A 115 1.22 -11.40 -14.02
CA GLY A 115 0.14 -12.34 -13.69
C GLY A 115 -0.04 -12.51 -12.18
N LEU A 116 1.05 -12.68 -11.43
CA LEU A 116 1.04 -12.77 -9.97
C LEU A 116 0.54 -11.48 -9.31
N LEU A 117 0.97 -10.31 -9.81
CA LEU A 117 0.45 -9.04 -9.32
C LEU A 117 -1.06 -8.93 -9.57
N ALA A 118 -1.52 -9.22 -10.78
CA ALA A 118 -2.94 -9.12 -11.12
C ALA A 118 -3.79 -10.08 -10.27
N ALA A 119 -3.35 -11.33 -10.12
CA ALA A 119 -4.02 -12.31 -9.27
C ALA A 119 -4.00 -11.90 -7.79
N GLY A 120 -2.87 -11.38 -7.30
CA GLY A 120 -2.73 -10.87 -5.94
C GLY A 120 -3.65 -9.70 -5.66
N LEU A 121 -3.70 -8.69 -6.54
CA LEU A 121 -4.61 -7.55 -6.41
C LEU A 121 -6.08 -7.97 -6.46
N ALA A 122 -6.44 -8.91 -7.35
CA ALA A 122 -7.80 -9.45 -7.40
C ALA A 122 -8.16 -10.17 -6.09
N ALA A 123 -7.26 -10.98 -5.55
CA ALA A 123 -7.46 -11.68 -4.29
C ALA A 123 -7.56 -10.69 -3.10
N ILE A 124 -6.75 -9.63 -3.07
CA ILE A 124 -6.86 -8.56 -2.06
C ILE A 124 -8.24 -7.90 -2.11
N VAL A 125 -8.73 -7.56 -3.30
CA VAL A 125 -10.07 -6.98 -3.47
C VAL A 125 -11.15 -7.95 -2.99
N LEU A 126 -11.07 -9.24 -3.36
CA LEU A 126 -12.06 -10.24 -2.92
C LEU A 126 -12.08 -10.41 -1.39
N VAL A 127 -10.91 -10.52 -0.77
CA VAL A 127 -10.80 -10.63 0.70
C VAL A 127 -11.30 -9.36 1.37
N TYR A 128 -10.99 -8.19 0.83
CA TYR A 128 -11.53 -6.92 1.31
C TYR A 128 -13.06 -6.88 1.25
N LEU A 129 -13.68 -7.23 0.12
CA LEU A 129 -15.14 -7.24 -0.03
C LEU A 129 -15.79 -8.22 0.95
N PHE A 130 -15.19 -9.37 1.17
CA PHE A 130 -15.67 -10.34 2.14
C PHE A 130 -15.56 -9.80 3.58
N PHE A 131 -14.42 -9.22 3.94
CA PHE A 131 -14.20 -8.67 5.28
C PHE A 131 -15.02 -7.42 5.57
N SER A 132 -15.24 -6.55 4.58
CA SER A 132 -16.03 -5.32 4.74
C SER A 132 -17.52 -5.62 4.97
N VAL A 133 -18.03 -6.74 4.45
CA VAL A 133 -19.40 -7.20 4.74
C VAL A 133 -19.49 -7.88 6.12
N ALA A 134 -18.47 -8.63 6.52
CA ALA A 134 -18.48 -9.37 7.78
C ALA A 134 -18.17 -8.52 9.02
N TRP A 135 -17.30 -7.51 8.88
CA TRP A 135 -16.79 -6.69 9.98
C TRP A 135 -17.85 -5.89 10.77
N PRO A 136 -18.84 -5.22 10.14
CA PRO A 136 -19.79 -4.34 10.84
C PRO A 136 -20.52 -5.02 12.01
N SER A 137 -20.87 -6.31 11.84
CA SER A 137 -21.56 -7.09 12.88
C SER A 137 -20.70 -7.32 14.13
N VAL A 138 -19.38 -7.39 13.97
CA VAL A 138 -18.41 -7.62 15.04
C VAL A 138 -18.01 -6.30 15.68
N GLU A 139 -17.84 -5.24 14.89
CA GLU A 139 -17.54 -3.90 15.39
C GLU A 139 -18.62 -3.40 16.37
N ALA A 140 -19.90 -3.69 16.07
CA ALA A 140 -21.03 -3.37 16.94
C ALA A 140 -20.95 -4.02 18.35
N THR A 141 -20.11 -5.03 18.53
CA THR A 141 -19.86 -5.68 19.84
C THR A 141 -18.74 -5.01 20.64
N GLY A 142 -18.12 -3.94 20.10
CA GLY A 142 -17.03 -3.19 20.75
C GLY A 142 -15.64 -3.81 20.58
N VAL A 143 -15.50 -4.83 19.72
CA VAL A 143 -14.21 -5.48 19.45
C VAL A 143 -13.35 -4.59 18.54
N ALA A 144 -12.08 -4.38 18.91
CA ALA A 144 -11.14 -3.63 18.07
C ALA A 144 -10.60 -4.49 16.91
N TYR A 145 -10.56 -3.93 15.69
CA TYR A 145 -10.17 -4.64 14.46
C TYR A 145 -8.81 -5.36 14.58
N ASN A 146 -7.82 -4.68 15.18
CA ASN A 146 -6.46 -5.20 15.33
C ASN A 146 -6.37 -6.46 16.20
N THR A 147 -7.38 -6.73 17.03
CA THR A 147 -7.43 -7.95 17.86
C THR A 147 -8.18 -9.10 17.17
N TYR A 148 -8.93 -8.79 16.11
CA TYR A 148 -9.76 -9.72 15.38
C TYR A 148 -8.94 -10.56 14.40
N TRP A 149 -9.41 -11.76 14.08
CA TRP A 149 -8.66 -12.70 13.25
C TRP A 149 -8.45 -12.21 11.82
N GLN A 150 -9.33 -11.35 11.30
CA GLN A 150 -9.17 -10.74 9.98
C GLN A 150 -7.86 -9.95 9.87
N ALA A 151 -7.47 -9.21 10.92
CA ALA A 151 -6.20 -8.48 10.95
C ALA A 151 -5.00 -9.44 10.80
N ARG A 152 -5.04 -10.61 11.45
CA ARG A 152 -3.97 -11.63 11.34
C ARG A 152 -3.84 -12.21 9.93
N VAL A 153 -4.93 -12.29 9.17
CA VAL A 153 -4.90 -12.74 7.77
C VAL A 153 -4.11 -11.75 6.91
N TRP A 154 -4.38 -10.44 7.07
CA TRP A 154 -3.63 -9.40 6.37
C TRP A 154 -2.15 -9.40 6.75
N ASP A 155 -1.86 -9.44 8.06
CA ASP A 155 -0.50 -9.42 8.58
C ASP A 155 0.29 -10.66 8.12
N GLY A 156 -0.34 -11.85 8.15
CA GLY A 156 0.26 -13.08 7.66
C GLY A 156 0.57 -13.03 6.17
N TRP A 157 -0.33 -12.45 5.36
CA TRP A 157 -0.08 -12.29 3.93
C TRP A 157 1.06 -11.29 3.66
N ALA A 158 1.06 -10.14 4.33
CA ALA A 158 2.14 -9.16 4.23
C ALA A 158 3.49 -9.79 4.63
N LEU A 159 3.52 -10.54 5.72
CA LEU A 159 4.71 -11.25 6.19
C LEU A 159 5.24 -12.23 5.14
N VAL A 160 4.37 -13.06 4.55
CA VAL A 160 4.76 -13.99 3.48
C VAL A 160 5.36 -13.23 2.30
N LEU A 161 4.75 -12.13 1.87
CA LEU A 161 5.27 -11.31 0.77
C LEU A 161 6.65 -10.72 1.09
N VAL A 162 6.84 -10.19 2.31
CA VAL A 162 8.13 -9.64 2.75
C VAL A 162 9.19 -10.72 2.83
N VAL A 163 8.89 -11.89 3.39
CA VAL A 163 9.83 -13.01 3.47
C VAL A 163 10.24 -13.46 2.06
N LEU A 164 9.28 -13.64 1.15
CA LEU A 164 9.56 -13.97 -0.25
C LEU A 164 10.40 -12.89 -0.95
N ALA A 165 10.15 -11.62 -0.64
CA ALA A 165 10.93 -10.51 -1.16
C ALA A 165 12.39 -10.58 -0.72
N ILE A 166 12.63 -10.75 0.58
CA ILE A 166 13.97 -10.89 1.16
C ILE A 166 14.70 -12.08 0.52
N VAL A 167 14.06 -13.26 0.47
CA VAL A 167 14.64 -14.45 -0.16
C VAL A 167 15.00 -14.16 -1.64
N SER A 168 14.12 -13.49 -2.38
CA SER A 168 14.41 -13.16 -3.78
C SER A 168 15.58 -12.20 -3.95
N LEU A 169 15.77 -11.25 -3.02
CA LEU A 169 16.90 -10.31 -3.07
C LEU A 169 18.23 -11.01 -2.75
N VAL A 170 18.21 -11.99 -1.84
CA VAL A 170 19.39 -12.79 -1.48
C VAL A 170 19.78 -13.76 -2.60
N VAL A 171 18.80 -14.41 -3.26
CA VAL A 171 19.06 -15.40 -4.33
C VAL A 171 19.42 -14.73 -5.66
N TRP A 172 18.91 -13.54 -5.96
CA TRP A 172 19.23 -12.78 -7.17
C TRP A 172 19.87 -11.42 -6.85
N PRO A 173 21.06 -11.42 -6.24
CA PRO A 173 21.75 -10.18 -5.88
C PRO A 173 22.12 -9.42 -7.16
N ARG A 174 21.86 -8.12 -7.16
CA ARG A 174 22.35 -7.19 -8.18
C ARG A 174 23.38 -6.25 -7.56
N PRO A 175 24.39 -5.78 -8.33
CA PRO A 175 25.17 -4.63 -7.91
C PRO A 175 24.21 -3.45 -7.65
N GLY A 176 24.17 -2.96 -6.41
CA GLY A 176 23.20 -1.96 -5.93
C GLY A 176 22.00 -2.49 -5.13
N GLY A 177 21.84 -3.81 -4.93
CA GLY A 177 20.76 -4.42 -4.15
C GLY A 177 20.76 -4.06 -2.65
N ALA A 178 21.92 -3.63 -2.12
CA ALA A 178 22.06 -3.18 -0.74
C ALA A 178 21.16 -1.97 -0.41
N PHE A 179 20.90 -1.07 -1.38
CA PHE A 179 19.99 0.06 -1.17
C PHE A 179 18.52 -0.35 -1.06
N LEU A 180 18.11 -1.42 -1.75
CA LEU A 180 16.77 -1.99 -1.59
C LEU A 180 16.65 -2.71 -0.25
N PHE A 181 17.68 -3.45 0.15
CA PHE A 181 17.72 -4.10 1.46
C PHE A 181 17.67 -3.08 2.62
N ALA A 182 18.36 -1.95 2.48
CA ALA A 182 18.32 -0.83 3.42
C ALA A 182 16.97 -0.09 3.46
N ALA A 183 16.14 -0.18 2.41
CA ALA A 183 14.79 0.39 2.41
C ALA A 183 13.75 -0.50 3.14
N PHE A 184 14.10 -1.75 3.43
CA PHE A 184 13.27 -2.71 4.18
C PHE A 184 13.68 -2.84 5.66
N LEU A 185 14.78 -2.19 6.06
CA LEU A 185 15.32 -2.13 7.43
C LEU A 185 14.91 -0.80 8.08
#